data_AF-A0A6M0G237-F1
#
_entry.id   AF-A0A6M0G237-F1
#
_cell.length_a   1.000
_cell.length_b   1.000
_cell.length_c   1.000
_cell.angle_alpha   90.00
_cell.angle_beta   90.00
_cell.angle_gamma   90.00
#
_symmetry.space_group_name_H-M   'P 1'
#
loop_
_entity.id
_entity.type
_entity.pdbx_description
1 polymer ?
#
loop_
_entity_poly.entity_id
_entity_poly.type
_entity_poly.pdbx_seq_one_letter_code
_entity_poly.pdbx_strand_id
1 'polypeptide(L)'
;MSKQSVLNSPELGSGLKIVAHQCPNCGHQELVIFYEVRNVPVHSCLMMPTQQEALDFPCGDVVLGYCEHCGFVTNVAFDARWSAYASNYEDQQSFSPTFNKFASGLANRLIEKYDLHNKDVVEIGCSKGDFLISLCELGDNRGVGIDPSVVPGRVESEAADRVRFIKDYYSQDHAQYVGDFICCRHTLEHIYPTAEFVQTVRDSIGDRTDTAVFFEIPDMTRVLKDIAFEDIYYEHCSYFTPGSLARLFRSCGFEVTDLYRAYDEQYLLIEAIPVTTPSDKIHPLEESLEEMAQDIKHFVVEINNKFQQWKQHLQQMEEQGKRVVVWGSGSKCVAFLTTLDTKAQVQYIVDINPHRHGKFIPGVGQEIMSPEFLKEYQPDQVIVMNRIYCGEIQEMLDKMGVQTEVIPV
;
A
#
# COMPACT_ATOMS: atom_id res chain seq x y z
N MET A 1 12.60 -25.78 -14.81
CA MET A 1 13.82 -24.99 -14.53
C MET A 1 13.54 -24.20 -13.28
N SER A 2 14.24 -24.46 -12.18
CA SER A 2 13.96 -23.81 -10.89
C SER A 2 14.12 -22.31 -11.01
N LYS A 3 13.06 -21.55 -10.72
CA LYS A 3 13.04 -20.10 -10.64
C LYS A 3 13.79 -19.68 -9.38
N GLN A 4 15.13 -19.75 -9.40
CA GLN A 4 15.93 -19.31 -8.27
C GLN A 4 15.81 -17.78 -8.14
N SER A 5 15.22 -17.32 -7.04
CA SER A 5 15.33 -15.94 -6.56
C SER A 5 16.82 -15.58 -6.49
N VAL A 6 17.26 -14.60 -7.26
CA VAL A 6 18.67 -14.15 -7.31
C VAL A 6 18.97 -13.32 -6.06
N LEU A 7 19.07 -13.99 -4.91
CA LEU A 7 19.78 -13.47 -3.74
C LEU A 7 20.91 -14.40 -3.30
N ASN A 8 21.14 -15.49 -4.05
CA ASN A 8 22.32 -16.33 -3.88
C ASN A 8 23.57 -15.80 -4.58
N SER A 9 23.58 -14.56 -5.10
CA SER A 9 24.83 -13.94 -5.55
C SER A 9 25.56 -13.35 -4.34
N PRO A 10 26.74 -13.86 -3.96
CA PRO A 10 27.61 -13.26 -2.94
C PRO A 10 28.20 -11.90 -3.37
N GLU A 11 27.65 -11.29 -4.43
CA GLU A 11 28.15 -10.10 -5.12
C GLU A 11 27.46 -8.80 -4.70
N LEU A 12 26.68 -8.77 -3.61
CA LEU A 12 26.51 -7.52 -2.84
C LEU A 12 27.76 -7.31 -1.96
N GLY A 13 28.92 -7.31 -2.62
CA GLY A 13 30.20 -6.99 -2.03
C GLY A 13 30.36 -5.49 -1.89
N SER A 14 30.36 -4.99 -0.65
CA SER A 14 31.00 -3.72 -0.21
C SER A 14 30.73 -2.40 -0.98
N GLY A 15 29.73 -2.31 -1.84
CA GLY A 15 29.32 -1.06 -2.48
C GLY A 15 27.94 -1.16 -3.12
N LEU A 16 27.02 -0.30 -2.72
CA LEU A 16 25.72 -0.18 -3.39
C LEU A 16 25.91 0.34 -4.82
N LYS A 17 25.14 -0.19 -5.76
CA LYS A 17 25.26 0.14 -7.19
C LYS A 17 24.52 1.44 -7.50
N ILE A 18 25.22 2.42 -8.06
CA ILE A 18 24.61 3.66 -8.59
C ILE A 18 24.14 3.40 -10.02
N VAL A 19 22.94 3.86 -10.37
CA VAL A 19 22.37 3.81 -11.72
C VAL A 19 21.90 5.19 -12.17
N ALA A 20 22.06 5.49 -13.46
CA ALA A 20 21.45 6.66 -14.08
C ALA A 20 19.94 6.44 -14.19
N HIS A 21 19.18 7.14 -13.37
CA HIS A 21 17.72 7.10 -13.33
C HIS A 21 17.22 8.39 -12.71
N GLN A 22 16.34 9.11 -13.39
CA GLN A 22 15.74 10.32 -12.85
C GLN A 22 14.83 9.97 -11.67
N CYS A 23 15.11 10.50 -10.49
CA CYS A 23 14.25 10.35 -9.33
C CYS A 23 12.89 11.02 -9.63
N PRO A 24 11.77 10.27 -9.58
CA PRO A 24 10.45 10.83 -9.91
C PRO A 24 9.94 11.83 -8.86
N ASN A 25 10.62 11.91 -7.71
CA ASN A 25 10.27 12.76 -6.58
C ASN A 25 10.99 14.12 -6.59
N CYS A 26 12.25 14.20 -7.04
CA CYS A 26 13.03 15.44 -7.03
C CYS A 26 13.82 15.73 -8.32
N GLY A 27 13.80 14.83 -9.30
CA GLY A 27 14.49 15.01 -10.58
C GLY A 27 16.00 14.79 -10.57
N HIS A 28 16.61 14.40 -9.44
CA HIS A 28 18.02 14.00 -9.38
C HIS A 28 18.30 12.81 -10.33
N GLN A 29 19.47 12.74 -10.96
CA GLN A 29 19.70 11.86 -12.12
C GLN A 29 20.26 10.48 -11.77
N GLU A 30 20.54 10.23 -10.50
CA GLU A 30 21.14 8.99 -10.04
C GLU A 30 20.35 8.40 -8.86
N LEU A 31 20.29 7.08 -8.81
CA LEU A 31 19.72 6.31 -7.70
C LEU A 31 20.67 5.21 -7.27
N VAL A 32 20.63 4.86 -5.99
CA VAL A 32 21.45 3.82 -5.39
C VAL A 32 20.59 2.58 -5.20
N ILE A 33 20.90 1.49 -5.91
CA ILE A 33 20.18 0.22 -5.83
C ILE A 33 20.56 -0.54 -4.56
N PHE A 34 19.54 -0.99 -3.82
CA PHE A 34 19.74 -1.70 -2.56
C PHE A 34 18.91 -3.00 -2.42
N TYR A 35 17.92 -3.23 -3.29
CA TYR A 35 17.08 -4.42 -3.23
C TYR A 35 16.59 -4.85 -4.62
N GLU A 36 16.45 -6.16 -4.82
CA GLU A 36 16.01 -6.74 -6.07
C GLU A 36 15.24 -8.05 -5.86
N VAL A 37 14.07 -8.16 -6.49
CA VAL A 37 13.31 -9.41 -6.68
C VAL A 37 12.82 -9.47 -8.12
N ARG A 38 12.95 -10.64 -8.73
CA ARG A 38 12.61 -10.89 -10.13
C ARG A 38 11.29 -11.66 -10.25
N ASN A 39 10.61 -11.50 -11.37
CA ASN A 39 9.40 -12.25 -11.71
C ASN A 39 8.29 -12.12 -10.64
N VAL A 40 8.01 -10.87 -10.24
CA VAL A 40 6.91 -10.49 -9.34
C VAL A 40 5.66 -10.20 -10.19
N PRO A 41 4.47 -10.71 -9.83
CA PRO A 41 3.23 -10.39 -10.54
C PRO A 41 3.01 -8.87 -10.60
N VAL A 42 2.63 -8.35 -11.76
CA VAL A 42 2.49 -6.88 -11.93
C VAL A 42 1.26 -6.30 -11.21
N HIS A 43 0.36 -7.16 -10.75
CA HIS A 43 -0.77 -6.81 -9.88
C HIS A 43 -0.96 -7.90 -8.83
N SER A 44 -1.55 -7.51 -7.70
CA SER A 44 -1.81 -8.38 -6.55
C SER A 44 -3.30 -8.48 -6.22
N CYS A 45 -4.05 -7.40 -6.49
CA CYS A 45 -5.47 -7.29 -6.15
C CYS A 45 -6.41 -7.44 -7.35
N LEU A 46 -5.90 -7.80 -8.54
CA LEU A 46 -6.73 -8.23 -9.67
C LEU A 46 -7.13 -9.70 -9.50
N MET A 47 -8.43 -9.95 -9.30
CA MET A 47 -8.93 -11.27 -8.98
C MET A 47 -9.06 -12.14 -10.25
N MET A 48 -8.27 -13.22 -10.34
CA MET A 48 -8.27 -14.11 -11.50
C MET A 48 -9.38 -15.15 -11.38
N PRO A 49 -10.15 -15.42 -12.46
CA PRO A 49 -11.28 -16.34 -12.41
C PRO A 49 -10.84 -17.81 -12.48
N THR A 50 -9.64 -18.11 -12.98
CA THR A 50 -9.12 -19.47 -13.11
C THR A 50 -7.67 -19.56 -12.64
N GLN A 51 -7.26 -20.74 -12.18
CA GLN A 51 -5.87 -21.02 -11.79
C GLN A 51 -4.89 -20.79 -12.96
N GLN A 52 -5.27 -21.17 -14.18
CA GLN A 52 -4.40 -21.03 -15.35
C GLN A 52 -4.15 -19.56 -15.68
N GLU A 53 -5.19 -18.73 -15.70
CA GLU A 53 -5.05 -17.29 -15.91
C GLU A 53 -4.17 -16.63 -14.83
N ALA A 54 -4.31 -17.09 -13.58
CA ALA A 54 -3.43 -16.65 -12.50
C ALA A 54 -1.97 -17.05 -12.73
N LEU A 55 -1.69 -18.29 -13.15
CA LEU A 55 -0.31 -18.73 -13.39
C LEU A 55 0.34 -18.04 -14.60
N ASP A 56 -0.45 -17.71 -15.61
CA ASP A 56 -0.01 -17.03 -16.83
C ASP A 56 0.02 -15.50 -16.69
N PHE A 57 -0.33 -14.98 -15.51
CA PHE A 57 -0.41 -13.55 -15.26
C PHE A 57 0.96 -12.86 -15.45
N PRO A 58 1.02 -11.68 -16.10
CA PRO A 58 2.28 -10.99 -16.36
C PRO A 58 3.08 -10.73 -15.08
N CYS A 59 4.40 -10.88 -15.20
CA CYS A 59 5.34 -10.57 -14.14
C CYS A 59 6.34 -9.51 -14.61
N GLY A 60 6.78 -8.67 -13.69
CA GLY A 60 7.87 -7.72 -13.86
C GLY A 60 8.90 -7.89 -12.74
N ASP A 61 9.91 -7.03 -12.76
CA ASP A 61 10.94 -7.03 -11.74
C ASP A 61 10.73 -5.87 -10.77
N VAL A 62 11.07 -6.10 -9.51
CA VAL A 62 11.12 -5.06 -8.47
C VAL A 62 12.58 -4.81 -8.16
N VAL A 63 13.10 -3.67 -8.60
CA VAL A 63 14.47 -3.22 -8.35
C VAL A 63 14.38 -1.89 -7.61
N LEU A 64 14.58 -1.89 -6.30
CA LEU A 64 14.46 -0.67 -5.51
C LEU A 64 15.76 0.13 -5.50
N GLY A 65 15.64 1.39 -5.89
CA GLY A 65 16.69 2.41 -5.77
C GLY A 65 16.25 3.52 -4.83
N TYR A 66 17.17 4.04 -4.02
CA TYR A 66 16.94 5.22 -3.20
C TYR A 66 17.71 6.42 -3.72
N CYS A 67 17.14 7.61 -3.56
CA CYS A 67 17.75 8.87 -3.95
C CYS A 67 18.51 9.49 -2.78
N GLU A 68 19.83 9.64 -2.89
CA GLU A 68 20.65 10.28 -1.86
C GLU A 68 20.34 11.78 -1.67
N HIS A 69 19.65 12.41 -2.62
CA HIS A 69 19.30 13.83 -2.55
C HIS A 69 18.01 14.12 -1.78
N CYS A 70 17.00 13.24 -1.86
CA CYS A 70 15.70 13.46 -1.21
C CYS A 70 15.21 12.31 -0.33
N GLY A 71 15.96 11.20 -0.25
CA GLY A 71 15.62 10.01 0.54
C GLY A 71 14.47 9.17 -0.02
N PHE A 72 13.93 9.52 -1.19
CA PHE A 72 12.82 8.78 -1.81
C PHE A 72 13.28 7.43 -2.37
N VAL A 73 12.41 6.42 -2.29
CA VAL A 73 12.66 5.07 -2.80
C VAL A 73 11.67 4.76 -3.94
N THR A 74 12.15 4.15 -5.02
CA THR A 74 11.33 3.79 -6.18
C THR A 74 11.75 2.47 -6.80
N ASN A 75 10.81 1.79 -7.45
CA ASN A 75 11.14 0.68 -8.33
C ASN A 75 11.68 1.20 -9.68
N VAL A 76 12.99 1.12 -9.89
CA VAL A 76 13.65 1.58 -11.12
C VAL A 76 13.32 0.73 -12.36
N ALA A 77 12.72 -0.46 -12.15
CA ALA A 77 12.26 -1.35 -13.19
C ALA A 77 10.75 -1.25 -13.44
N PHE A 78 10.08 -0.26 -12.82
CA PHE A 78 8.65 -0.06 -12.98
C PHE A 78 8.28 0.32 -14.41
N ASP A 79 7.19 -0.27 -14.91
CA ASP A 79 6.64 0.00 -16.23
C ASP A 79 5.17 0.38 -16.08
N ALA A 80 4.89 1.68 -16.23
CA ALA A 80 3.56 2.27 -16.05
C ALA A 80 2.50 1.71 -17.02
N ARG A 81 2.89 0.98 -18.07
CA ARG A 81 1.92 0.29 -18.93
C ARG A 81 1.12 -0.77 -18.18
N TRP A 82 1.64 -1.27 -17.07
CA TRP A 82 0.95 -2.21 -16.20
C TRP A 82 0.04 -1.52 -15.17
N SER A 83 0.00 -0.19 -15.08
CA SER A 83 -0.88 0.54 -14.15
C SER A 83 -2.35 0.56 -14.60
N ALA A 84 -2.87 -0.54 -15.12
CA ALA A 84 -4.21 -0.63 -15.68
C ALA A 84 -5.20 -1.18 -14.64
N TYR A 85 -5.73 -0.28 -13.82
CA TYR A 85 -6.79 -0.63 -12.87
C TYR A 85 -8.11 -0.86 -13.59
N ALA A 86 -8.75 -1.98 -13.27
CA ALA A 86 -9.99 -2.42 -13.89
C ALA A 86 -11.07 -2.62 -12.81
N SER A 87 -12.33 -2.78 -13.24
CA SER A 87 -13.45 -2.98 -12.31
C SER A 87 -13.40 -4.28 -11.51
N ASN A 88 -12.52 -5.22 -11.86
CA ASN A 88 -12.24 -6.44 -11.09
C ASN A 88 -11.07 -6.27 -10.10
N TYR A 89 -10.62 -5.03 -9.87
CA TYR A 89 -9.69 -4.70 -8.79
C TYR A 89 -10.42 -4.73 -7.45
N GLU A 90 -9.97 -5.59 -6.53
CA GLU A 90 -10.62 -5.81 -5.24
C GLU A 90 -9.65 -5.53 -4.10
N ASP A 91 -9.80 -4.35 -3.51
CA ASP A 91 -8.94 -3.74 -2.50
C ASP A 91 -9.73 -3.24 -1.28
N GLN A 92 -11.05 -3.52 -1.21
CA GLN A 92 -11.87 -3.06 -0.10
C GLN A 92 -11.45 -3.73 1.21
N GLN A 93 -11.00 -2.90 2.15
CA GLN A 93 -10.64 -3.30 3.51
C GLN A 93 -11.81 -3.18 4.50
N SER A 94 -12.95 -2.64 4.06
CA SER A 94 -14.14 -2.38 4.89
C SER A 94 -14.86 -3.64 5.40
N PHE A 95 -14.36 -4.83 5.05
CA PHE A 95 -14.78 -6.10 5.65
C PHE A 95 -14.15 -6.36 7.02
N SER A 96 -13.05 -5.68 7.38
CA SER A 96 -12.40 -5.80 8.70
C SER A 96 -12.98 -4.77 9.68
N PRO A 97 -13.58 -5.20 10.81
CA PRO A 97 -13.91 -4.32 11.93
C PRO A 97 -12.73 -3.49 12.45
N THR A 98 -11.51 -4.07 12.46
CA THR A 98 -10.30 -3.34 12.87
C THR A 98 -10.01 -2.17 11.94
N PHE A 99 -10.05 -2.39 10.62
CA PHE A 99 -9.86 -1.32 9.64
C PHE A 99 -10.99 -0.29 9.68
N ASN A 100 -12.25 -0.74 9.79
CA ASN A 100 -13.41 0.15 9.88
C ASN A 100 -13.34 1.11 11.08
N LYS A 101 -12.89 0.61 12.23
CA LYS A 101 -12.68 1.43 13.42
C LYS A 101 -11.61 2.50 13.17
N PHE A 102 -10.50 2.13 12.53
CA PHE A 102 -9.46 3.07 12.16
C PHE A 102 -9.97 4.13 11.17
N ALA A 103 -10.58 3.72 10.06
CA ALA A 103 -11.09 4.61 9.02
C ALA A 103 -12.15 5.57 9.57
N SER A 104 -13.08 5.07 10.40
CA SER A 104 -14.10 5.92 11.04
C SER A 104 -13.48 6.92 12.02
N GLY A 105 -12.48 6.49 12.81
CA GLY A 105 -11.76 7.38 13.73
C GLY A 105 -10.99 8.47 12.99
N LEU A 106 -10.34 8.11 11.88
CA LEU A 106 -9.64 9.06 11.01
C LEU A 106 -10.61 10.06 10.39
N ALA A 107 -11.73 9.60 9.83
CA ALA A 107 -12.75 10.47 9.25
C ALA A 107 -13.24 11.49 10.28
N ASN A 108 -13.63 11.06 11.49
CA ASN A 108 -14.06 11.97 12.57
C ASN A 108 -12.97 13.00 12.93
N ARG A 109 -11.71 12.57 13.06
CA ARG A 109 -10.59 13.50 13.33
C ARG A 109 -10.49 14.57 12.26
N LEU A 110 -10.59 14.21 10.98
CA LEU A 110 -10.49 15.16 9.88
C LEU A 110 -11.70 16.10 9.83
N ILE A 111 -12.92 15.59 10.06
CA ILE A 111 -14.13 16.41 10.17
C ILE A 111 -13.96 17.48 11.26
N GLU A 112 -13.55 17.07 12.47
CA GLU A 112 -13.36 17.97 13.61
C GLU A 112 -12.23 18.98 13.38
N LYS A 113 -11.08 18.52 12.88
CA LYS A 113 -9.88 19.35 12.71
C LYS A 113 -10.07 20.45 11.65
N TYR A 114 -10.78 20.13 10.57
CA TYR A 114 -10.94 21.01 9.42
C TYR A 114 -12.34 21.63 9.29
N ASP A 115 -13.22 21.43 10.29
CA ASP A 115 -14.60 21.92 10.28
C ASP A 115 -15.33 21.53 8.98
N LEU A 116 -15.22 20.24 8.60
CA LEU A 116 -15.78 19.72 7.35
C LEU A 116 -17.28 19.45 7.52
N HIS A 117 -18.06 20.52 7.64
CA HIS A 117 -19.51 20.48 7.68
C HIS A 117 -20.12 21.26 6.51
N ASN A 118 -21.01 20.62 5.73
CA ASN A 118 -21.63 21.20 4.54
C ASN A 118 -20.60 21.67 3.47
N LYS A 119 -19.43 21.04 3.43
CA LYS A 119 -18.30 21.36 2.56
C LYS A 119 -18.28 20.52 1.29
N ASP A 120 -17.43 20.91 0.35
CA ASP A 120 -17.10 20.12 -0.84
C ASP A 120 -15.79 19.36 -0.59
N VAL A 121 -15.82 18.04 -0.72
CA VAL A 121 -14.69 17.13 -0.47
C VAL A 121 -14.30 16.42 -1.76
N VAL A 122 -13.01 16.33 -2.05
CA VAL A 122 -12.49 15.59 -3.19
C VAL A 122 -11.61 14.44 -2.69
N GLU A 123 -11.90 13.21 -3.13
CA GLU A 123 -11.03 12.06 -2.89
C GLU A 123 -10.41 11.59 -4.21
N ILE A 124 -9.09 11.68 -4.31
CA ILE A 124 -8.30 11.16 -5.43
C ILE A 124 -7.90 9.73 -5.11
N GLY A 125 -8.19 8.79 -6.02
CA GLY A 125 -8.00 7.36 -5.76
C GLY A 125 -9.03 6.83 -4.75
N CYS A 126 -10.29 7.22 -4.93
CA CYS A 126 -11.35 6.89 -3.98
C CYS A 126 -11.76 5.40 -3.95
N SER A 127 -11.18 4.57 -4.83
CA SER A 127 -11.54 3.16 -4.98
C SER A 127 -13.07 3.00 -5.09
N LYS A 128 -13.73 2.35 -4.13
CA LYS A 128 -15.18 2.08 -4.15
C LYS A 128 -15.98 3.17 -3.41
N GLY A 129 -15.30 4.17 -2.88
CA GLY A 129 -15.87 5.37 -2.27
C GLY A 129 -16.10 5.27 -0.75
N ASP A 130 -15.67 4.19 -0.09
CA ASP A 130 -15.93 3.93 1.34
C ASP A 130 -15.57 5.14 2.23
N PHE A 131 -14.42 5.78 1.99
CA PHE A 131 -13.94 6.88 2.83
C PHE A 131 -14.58 8.23 2.48
N LEU A 132 -14.65 8.61 1.19
CA LEU A 132 -15.38 9.81 0.75
C LEU A 132 -16.83 9.81 1.22
N ILE A 133 -17.51 8.67 1.14
CA ILE A 133 -18.89 8.53 1.60
C ILE A 133 -18.96 8.77 3.12
N SER A 134 -18.05 8.17 3.90
CA SER A 134 -17.96 8.40 5.34
C SER A 134 -17.79 9.89 5.69
N LEU A 135 -16.91 10.61 4.99
CA LEU A 135 -16.75 12.06 5.14
C LEU A 135 -18.02 12.84 4.79
N CYS A 136 -18.76 12.41 3.77
CA CYS A 136 -20.01 13.05 3.34
C CYS A 136 -21.20 12.78 4.28
N GLU A 137 -21.24 11.61 4.91
CA GLU A 137 -22.22 11.28 5.94
C GLU A 137 -21.96 12.06 7.22
N LEU A 138 -20.74 11.99 7.75
CA LEU A 138 -20.39 12.58 9.05
C LEU A 138 -20.49 14.11 9.06
N GLY A 139 -20.17 14.75 7.93
CA GLY A 139 -20.18 16.20 7.82
C GLY A 139 -21.38 16.80 7.09
N ASP A 140 -22.30 16.00 6.57
CA ASP A 140 -23.30 16.46 5.57
C ASP A 140 -22.62 17.15 4.36
N ASN A 141 -21.46 16.61 3.95
CA ASN A 141 -20.66 17.16 2.85
C ASN A 141 -21.17 16.67 1.49
N ARG A 142 -20.68 17.34 0.43
CA ARG A 142 -20.78 16.90 -0.97
C ARG A 142 -19.42 16.38 -1.42
N GLY A 143 -19.41 15.30 -2.18
CA GLY A 143 -18.19 14.58 -2.53
C GLY A 143 -17.95 14.46 -4.03
N VAL A 144 -16.68 14.52 -4.45
CA VAL A 144 -16.24 14.05 -5.77
C VAL A 144 -15.13 13.02 -5.59
N GLY A 145 -15.39 11.79 -6.01
CA GLY A 145 -14.42 10.70 -6.00
C GLY A 145 -13.91 10.42 -7.41
N ILE A 146 -12.59 10.37 -7.60
CA ILE A 146 -11.96 10.15 -8.92
C ILE A 146 -11.11 8.89 -8.84
N ASP A 147 -11.53 7.82 -9.51
CA ASP A 147 -10.82 6.54 -9.51
C ASP A 147 -11.20 5.66 -10.72
N PRO A 148 -10.23 5.04 -11.42
CA PRO A 148 -10.50 4.17 -12.57
C PRO A 148 -11.23 2.87 -12.20
N SER A 149 -11.13 2.41 -10.95
CA SER A 149 -11.71 1.17 -10.42
C SER A 149 -13.08 1.35 -9.76
N VAL A 150 -13.61 2.58 -9.72
CA VAL A 150 -14.86 2.86 -9.02
C VAL A 150 -16.04 2.03 -9.54
N VAL A 151 -16.87 1.60 -8.60
CA VAL A 151 -18.09 0.83 -8.84
C VAL A 151 -19.26 1.58 -8.17
N PRO A 152 -19.96 2.46 -8.91
CA PRO A 152 -21.09 3.21 -8.35
C PRO A 152 -22.15 2.28 -7.73
N GLY A 153 -22.62 2.63 -6.53
CA GLY A 153 -23.59 1.83 -5.77
C GLY A 153 -23.00 0.64 -5.00
N ARG A 154 -21.67 0.46 -5.00
CA ARG A 154 -20.99 -0.58 -4.21
C ARG A 154 -21.08 -0.34 -2.71
N VAL A 155 -21.11 0.92 -2.28
CA VAL A 155 -21.23 1.34 -0.89
C VAL A 155 -22.64 1.91 -0.69
N GLU A 156 -23.42 1.31 0.19
CA GLU A 156 -24.77 1.76 0.54
C GLU A 156 -24.69 2.85 1.61
N SER A 157 -25.32 4.00 1.36
CA SER A 157 -25.22 5.18 2.22
C SER A 157 -26.31 6.22 1.93
N GLU A 158 -26.74 6.95 2.95
CA GLU A 158 -27.66 8.11 2.80
C GLU A 158 -26.96 9.33 2.16
N ALA A 159 -25.62 9.36 2.15
CA ALA A 159 -24.84 10.41 1.48
C ALA A 159 -24.60 10.11 -0.01
N ALA A 160 -24.96 8.93 -0.51
CA ALA A 160 -24.65 8.53 -1.88
C ALA A 160 -25.15 9.54 -2.93
N ASP A 161 -26.32 10.15 -2.72
CA ASP A 161 -26.89 11.17 -3.62
C ASP A 161 -26.10 12.50 -3.62
N ARG A 162 -25.25 12.73 -2.62
CA ARG A 162 -24.35 13.91 -2.52
C ARG A 162 -22.95 13.65 -3.05
N VAL A 163 -22.66 12.42 -3.48
CA VAL A 163 -21.35 12.00 -3.97
C VAL A 163 -21.39 11.73 -5.47
N ARG A 164 -20.46 12.35 -6.20
CA ARG A 164 -20.24 12.08 -7.62
C ARG A 164 -18.97 11.27 -7.80
N PHE A 165 -19.09 10.13 -8.48
CA PHE A 165 -17.93 9.33 -8.89
C PHE A 165 -17.56 9.60 -10.36
N ILE A 166 -16.25 9.73 -10.61
CA ILE A 166 -15.66 9.91 -11.93
C ILE A 166 -14.71 8.74 -12.16
N LYS A 167 -15.02 7.93 -13.16
CA LYS A 167 -14.22 6.74 -13.52
C LYS A 167 -13.07 7.14 -14.45
N ASP A 168 -12.04 7.72 -13.87
CA ASP A 168 -10.85 8.20 -14.59
C ASP A 168 -9.62 8.25 -13.68
N TYR A 169 -8.44 8.40 -14.28
CA TYR A 169 -7.22 8.77 -13.56
C TYR A 169 -7.22 10.29 -13.31
N TYR A 170 -6.82 10.71 -12.11
CA TYR A 170 -6.72 12.13 -11.80
C TYR A 170 -5.68 12.84 -12.67
N SER A 171 -6.04 14.02 -13.15
CA SER A 171 -5.25 14.82 -14.09
C SER A 171 -5.71 16.28 -14.06
N GLN A 172 -5.06 17.15 -14.84
CA GLN A 172 -5.46 18.56 -14.99
C GLN A 172 -6.88 18.75 -15.53
N ASP A 173 -7.45 17.76 -16.25
CA ASP A 173 -8.84 17.80 -16.73
C ASP A 173 -9.87 17.75 -15.59
N HIS A 174 -9.40 17.49 -14.37
CA HIS A 174 -10.18 17.45 -13.14
C HIS A 174 -10.00 18.69 -12.28
N ALA A 175 -9.24 19.70 -12.72
CA ALA A 175 -8.88 20.89 -11.92
C ALA A 175 -10.09 21.73 -11.47
N GLN A 176 -11.27 21.56 -12.07
CA GLN A 176 -12.53 22.13 -11.56
C GLN A 176 -12.99 21.54 -10.22
N TYR A 177 -12.47 20.37 -9.83
CA TYR A 177 -12.80 19.67 -8.58
C TYR A 177 -11.66 19.85 -7.57
N VAL A 178 -11.77 20.89 -6.75
CA VAL A 178 -10.79 21.21 -5.69
C VAL A 178 -11.42 21.07 -4.30
N GLY A 179 -12.67 21.50 -4.15
CA GLY A 179 -13.37 21.50 -2.86
C GLY A 179 -12.71 22.37 -1.79
N ASP A 180 -13.19 22.23 -0.56
CA ASP A 180 -12.61 22.77 0.67
C ASP A 180 -11.49 21.84 1.20
N PHE A 181 -11.54 20.55 0.86
CA PHE A 181 -10.62 19.53 1.34
C PHE A 181 -10.34 18.49 0.24
N ILE A 182 -9.06 18.16 0.05
CA ILE A 182 -8.64 17.10 -0.87
C ILE A 182 -7.96 15.99 -0.07
N CYS A 183 -8.44 14.76 -0.21
CA CYS A 183 -7.76 13.58 0.31
C CYS A 183 -7.29 12.64 -0.80
N CYS A 184 -6.23 11.89 -0.50
CA CYS A 184 -5.67 10.85 -1.36
C CYS A 184 -5.12 9.73 -0.47
N ARG A 185 -5.76 8.56 -0.49
CA ARG A 185 -5.40 7.44 0.39
C ARG A 185 -4.98 6.25 -0.45
N HIS A 186 -3.89 5.60 -0.04
CA HIS A 186 -3.38 4.39 -0.67
C HIS A 186 -3.32 4.46 -2.21
N THR A 187 -2.79 5.58 -2.73
CA THR A 187 -2.79 5.89 -4.15
C THR A 187 -1.45 6.44 -4.60
N LEU A 188 -0.87 7.41 -3.88
CA LEU A 188 0.36 8.07 -4.31
C LEU A 188 1.55 7.10 -4.45
N GLU A 189 1.58 6.01 -3.68
CA GLU A 189 2.57 4.92 -3.79
C GLU A 189 2.48 4.12 -5.11
N HIS A 190 1.36 4.24 -5.82
CA HIS A 190 1.10 3.65 -7.13
C HIS A 190 1.36 4.61 -8.30
N ILE A 191 1.70 5.87 -8.01
CA ILE A 191 1.88 6.91 -9.03
C ILE A 191 3.35 7.11 -9.39
N TYR A 192 3.60 7.21 -10.68
CA TYR A 192 4.90 7.54 -11.26
C TYR A 192 4.68 8.44 -12.49
N PRO A 193 5.25 9.66 -12.57
CA PRO A 193 6.11 10.35 -11.59
C PRO A 193 5.36 11.06 -10.44
N THR A 194 5.89 11.02 -9.21
CA THR A 194 5.22 11.54 -8.00
C THR A 194 5.19 13.06 -7.91
N ALA A 195 6.29 13.74 -8.27
CA ALA A 195 6.37 15.21 -8.24
C ALA A 195 5.37 15.86 -9.21
N GLU A 196 5.20 15.28 -10.40
CA GLU A 196 4.22 15.76 -11.37
C GLU A 196 2.78 15.64 -10.86
N PHE A 197 2.47 14.53 -10.16
CA PHE A 197 1.15 14.31 -9.59
C PHE A 197 0.85 15.30 -8.45
N VAL A 198 1.76 15.47 -7.49
CA VAL A 198 1.55 16.42 -6.38
C VAL A 198 1.53 17.86 -6.90
N GLN A 199 2.33 18.19 -7.92
CA GLN A 199 2.23 19.48 -8.61
C GLN A 199 0.88 19.65 -9.31
N THR A 200 0.33 18.61 -9.92
CA THR A 200 -1.01 18.65 -10.53
C THR A 200 -2.10 18.97 -9.50
N VAL A 201 -2.01 18.37 -8.31
CA VAL A 201 -2.89 18.72 -7.18
C VAL A 201 -2.70 20.18 -6.78
N ARG A 202 -1.45 20.65 -6.64
CA ARG A 202 -1.15 22.05 -6.30
C ARG A 202 -1.73 23.02 -7.31
N ASP A 203 -1.53 22.76 -8.60
CA ASP A 203 -1.97 23.61 -9.71
C ASP A 203 -3.50 23.67 -9.77
N SER A 204 -4.17 22.54 -9.55
CA SER A 204 -5.63 22.45 -9.49
C SER A 204 -6.20 23.36 -8.40
N ILE A 205 -5.56 23.42 -7.23
CA ILE A 205 -5.98 24.28 -6.12
C ILE A 205 -5.93 25.78 -6.48
N GLY A 206 -4.97 26.16 -7.34
CA GLY A 206 -4.78 27.54 -7.81
C GLY A 206 -4.28 28.48 -6.70
N ASP A 207 -4.83 29.69 -6.63
CA ASP A 207 -4.40 30.72 -5.68
C ASP A 207 -5.00 30.56 -4.27
N ARG A 208 -5.82 29.51 -4.04
CA ARG A 208 -6.40 29.24 -2.72
C ARG A 208 -5.30 28.86 -1.73
N THR A 209 -5.41 29.36 -0.51
CA THR A 209 -4.48 29.09 0.60
C THR A 209 -5.13 28.38 1.78
N ASP A 210 -6.44 28.16 1.70
CA ASP A 210 -7.31 27.61 2.74
C ASP A 210 -7.79 26.18 2.46
N THR A 211 -7.52 25.64 1.27
CA THR A 211 -7.79 24.23 0.94
C THR A 211 -6.77 23.32 1.62
N ALA A 212 -7.22 22.52 2.58
CA ALA A 212 -6.36 21.52 3.21
C ALA A 212 -6.23 20.28 2.31
N VAL A 213 -5.01 19.71 2.26
CA VAL A 213 -4.73 18.44 1.59
C VAL A 213 -4.29 17.39 2.60
N PHE A 214 -4.78 16.18 2.44
CA PHE A 214 -4.50 15.04 3.30
C PHE A 214 -4.10 13.83 2.47
N PHE A 215 -2.94 13.25 2.75
CA PHE A 215 -2.49 12.03 2.09
C PHE A 215 -2.18 10.95 3.13
N GLU A 216 -2.59 9.71 2.85
CA GLU A 216 -2.28 8.52 3.64
C GLU A 216 -1.64 7.48 2.72
N ILE A 217 -0.42 7.07 3.05
CA ILE A 217 0.36 6.12 2.25
C ILE A 217 1.11 5.13 3.16
N PRO A 218 1.63 4.02 2.64
CA PRO A 218 2.48 3.10 3.40
C PRO A 218 3.83 3.72 3.81
N ASP A 219 4.26 3.51 5.06
CA ASP A 219 5.53 4.04 5.56
C ASP A 219 6.72 3.13 5.22
N MET A 220 7.62 3.60 4.34
CA MET A 220 8.86 2.91 3.98
C MET A 220 9.83 2.76 5.16
N THR A 221 9.75 3.61 6.19
CA THR A 221 10.58 3.44 7.40
C THR A 221 10.30 2.09 8.06
N ARG A 222 9.05 1.61 8.02
CA ARG A 222 8.71 0.26 8.52
C ARG A 222 9.44 -0.82 7.72
N VAL A 223 9.42 -0.74 6.39
CA VAL A 223 10.10 -1.70 5.50
C VAL A 223 11.59 -1.79 5.84
N LEU A 224 12.23 -0.64 6.04
CA LEU A 224 13.66 -0.57 6.32
C LEU A 224 14.04 -1.03 7.73
N LYS A 225 13.25 -0.68 8.75
CA LYS A 225 13.57 -0.96 10.16
C LYS A 225 13.08 -2.32 10.64
N ASP A 226 11.89 -2.72 10.24
CA ASP A 226 11.28 -3.99 10.66
C ASP A 226 11.56 -5.13 9.68
N ILE A 227 12.25 -4.83 8.56
CA ILE A 227 12.51 -5.77 7.47
C ILE A 227 11.17 -6.34 6.94
N ALA A 228 10.17 -5.47 6.84
CA ALA A 228 8.81 -5.79 6.37
C ALA A 228 8.80 -5.94 4.85
N PHE A 229 9.49 -6.96 4.34
CA PHE A 229 9.66 -7.20 2.91
C PHE A 229 8.33 -7.52 2.20
N GLU A 230 7.33 -7.98 2.95
CA GLU A 230 5.97 -8.21 2.46
C GLU A 230 5.31 -6.91 1.97
N ASP A 231 5.83 -5.74 2.35
CA ASP A 231 5.38 -4.45 1.84
C ASP A 231 6.02 -4.04 0.50
N ILE A 232 6.88 -4.90 -0.07
CA ILE A 232 7.53 -4.68 -1.36
C ILE A 232 6.87 -5.55 -2.43
N TYR A 233 6.11 -4.92 -3.33
CA TYR A 233 5.45 -5.57 -4.47
C TYR A 233 5.35 -4.61 -5.66
N TYR A 234 5.07 -5.17 -6.84
CA TYR A 234 5.23 -4.46 -8.10
C TYR A 234 4.38 -3.18 -8.23
N GLU A 235 3.13 -3.22 -7.74
CA GLU A 235 2.20 -2.09 -7.82
C GLU A 235 2.67 -0.88 -7.01
N HIS A 236 3.45 -1.10 -5.95
CA HIS A 236 4.14 -0.01 -5.24
C HIS A 236 5.40 0.36 -6.03
N CYS A 237 5.27 1.39 -6.85
CA CYS A 237 6.38 1.94 -7.60
C CYS A 237 7.08 3.08 -6.86
N SER A 238 6.43 3.63 -5.84
CA SER A 238 6.83 4.80 -5.07
C SER A 238 6.74 4.52 -3.57
N TYR A 239 7.83 4.71 -2.84
CA TYR A 239 7.93 4.39 -1.42
C TYR A 239 8.41 5.61 -0.64
N PHE A 240 7.65 5.99 0.38
CA PHE A 240 7.87 7.23 1.11
C PHE A 240 8.21 7.00 2.57
N THR A 241 9.15 7.80 3.04
CA THR A 241 9.47 8.04 4.45
C THR A 241 8.90 9.40 4.87
N PRO A 242 8.80 9.69 6.18
CA PRO A 242 8.38 11.01 6.67
C PRO A 242 9.11 12.17 5.97
N GLY A 243 10.44 12.10 5.90
CA GLY A 243 11.27 13.12 5.29
C GLY A 243 11.08 13.22 3.77
N SER A 244 11.02 12.11 3.04
CA SER A 244 10.90 12.16 1.57
C SER A 244 9.53 12.65 1.12
N LEU A 245 8.46 12.32 1.86
CA LEU A 245 7.11 12.83 1.62
C LEU A 245 7.01 14.34 1.94
N ALA A 246 7.53 14.77 3.09
CA ALA A 246 7.49 16.18 3.47
C ALA A 246 8.31 17.06 2.52
N ARG A 247 9.49 16.59 2.08
CA ARG A 247 10.32 17.25 1.07
C ARG A 247 9.59 17.38 -0.27
N LEU A 248 8.88 16.34 -0.70
CA LEU A 248 8.03 16.39 -1.90
C LEU A 248 6.98 17.51 -1.80
N PHE A 249 6.16 17.49 -0.74
CA PHE A 249 5.09 18.46 -0.55
C PHE A 249 5.60 19.90 -0.50
N ARG A 250 6.69 20.15 0.23
CA ARG A 250 7.35 21.47 0.24
C ARG A 250 7.83 21.90 -1.13
N SER A 251 8.45 20.98 -1.88
CA SER A 251 8.94 21.28 -3.24
C SER A 251 7.81 21.59 -4.22
N CYS A 252 6.61 21.05 -3.99
CA CYS A 252 5.40 21.30 -4.77
C CYS A 252 4.55 22.47 -4.24
N GLY A 253 5.10 23.35 -3.39
CA GLY A 253 4.40 24.57 -2.97
C GLY A 253 3.36 24.39 -1.86
N PHE A 254 3.55 23.38 -0.99
CA PHE A 254 2.77 23.19 0.23
C PHE A 254 3.60 23.46 1.49
N GLU A 255 2.96 23.91 2.56
CA GLU A 255 3.50 23.80 3.92
C GLU A 255 2.92 22.57 4.60
N VAL A 256 3.79 21.74 5.18
CA VAL A 256 3.38 20.59 6.00
C VAL A 256 2.92 21.09 7.37
N THR A 257 1.65 20.86 7.66
CA THR A 257 1.00 21.29 8.91
C THR A 257 1.00 20.21 9.98
N ASP A 258 0.93 18.94 9.57
CA ASP A 258 1.01 17.77 10.46
C ASP A 258 1.59 16.59 9.67
N LEU A 259 2.33 15.71 10.35
CA LEU A 259 2.90 14.50 9.77
C LEU A 259 3.05 13.44 10.85
N TYR A 260 2.32 12.33 10.72
CA TYR A 260 2.24 11.33 11.77
C TYR A 260 2.05 9.93 11.22
N ARG A 261 2.32 8.95 12.06
CA ARG A 261 2.10 7.54 11.77
C ARG A 261 0.79 7.07 12.39
N ALA A 262 0.09 6.18 11.71
CA ALA A 262 -1.11 5.54 12.22
C ALA A 262 -1.17 4.07 11.80
N TYR A 263 -2.22 3.39 12.26
CA TYR A 263 -2.48 1.98 11.96
C TYR A 263 -1.30 1.07 12.28
N ASP A 264 -0.85 1.13 13.55
CA ASP A 264 0.31 0.39 14.05
C ASP A 264 1.61 0.75 13.32
N GLU A 265 1.78 2.05 13.08
CA GLU A 265 2.92 2.67 12.38
C GLU A 265 3.13 2.24 10.93
N GLN A 266 2.12 1.62 10.31
CA GLN A 266 2.19 1.17 8.91
C GLN A 266 1.86 2.27 7.92
N TYR A 267 1.05 3.25 8.31
CA TYR A 267 0.63 4.33 7.44
C TYR A 267 1.26 5.63 7.88
N LEU A 268 1.81 6.36 6.92
CA LEU A 268 2.28 7.73 7.05
C LEU A 268 1.19 8.66 6.53
N LEU A 269 0.75 9.57 7.40
CA LEU A 269 -0.31 10.53 7.15
C LEU A 269 0.31 11.93 7.11
N ILE A 270 0.12 12.66 6.02
CA ILE A 270 0.58 14.02 5.83
C ILE A 270 -0.60 14.96 5.63
N GLU A 271 -0.57 16.08 6.34
CA GLU A 271 -1.55 17.14 6.24
C GLU A 271 -0.85 18.43 5.87
N ALA A 272 -1.30 19.09 4.81
CA ALA A 272 -0.62 20.27 4.28
C ALA A 272 -1.61 21.32 3.76
N ILE A 273 -1.11 22.55 3.60
CA ILE A 273 -1.84 23.65 2.98
C ILE A 273 -1.00 24.29 1.87
N PRO A 274 -1.62 24.75 0.77
CA PRO A 274 -0.92 25.46 -0.29
C PRO A 274 -0.38 26.80 0.24
N VAL A 275 0.84 27.13 -0.16
CA VAL A 275 1.50 28.39 0.20
C VAL A 275 1.91 29.15 -1.06
N THR A 276 2.00 30.48 -0.94
CA THR A 276 2.48 31.38 -2.01
C THR A 276 3.99 31.62 -1.93
N THR A 277 4.57 31.44 -0.73
CA THR A 277 6.00 31.50 -0.48
C THR A 277 6.48 30.11 -0.07
N PRO A 278 7.60 29.59 -0.64
CA PRO A 278 8.12 28.29 -0.25
C PRO A 278 8.30 28.18 1.26
N SER A 279 7.77 27.11 1.85
CA SER A 279 7.95 26.81 3.27
C SER A 279 9.23 26.00 3.48
N ASP A 280 10.00 26.35 4.51
CA ASP A 280 11.18 25.62 4.99
C ASP A 280 10.91 24.89 6.31
N LYS A 281 9.63 24.83 6.73
CA LYS A 281 9.23 24.20 7.98
C LYS A 281 9.47 22.70 7.94
N ILE A 282 10.31 22.24 8.86
CA ILE A 282 10.63 20.82 9.06
C ILE A 282 9.80 20.29 10.21
N HIS A 283 9.03 19.25 9.96
CA HIS A 283 8.28 18.51 10.97
C HIS A 283 9.22 17.61 11.78
N PRO A 284 9.05 17.45 13.11
CA PRO A 284 9.93 16.63 13.95
C PRO A 284 10.03 15.15 13.57
N LEU A 285 9.06 14.62 12.83
CA LEU A 285 9.08 13.22 12.37
C LEU A 285 9.97 13.01 11.14
N GLU A 286 10.41 14.07 10.46
CA GLU A 286 11.25 13.95 9.28
C GLU A 286 12.65 13.46 9.63
N GLU A 287 13.04 12.34 9.01
CA GLU A 287 14.41 11.86 9.07
C GLU A 287 15.33 12.66 8.14
N SER A 288 16.59 12.79 8.59
CA SER A 288 17.71 13.29 7.79
C SER A 288 18.10 12.30 6.69
N LEU A 289 18.84 12.79 5.69
CA LEU A 289 19.36 11.93 4.62
C LEU A 289 20.39 10.93 5.17
N GLU A 290 21.13 11.30 6.21
CA GLU A 290 22.07 10.42 6.92
C GLU A 290 21.35 9.28 7.64
N GLU A 291 20.24 9.55 8.33
CA GLU A 291 19.41 8.52 8.96
C GLU A 291 18.82 7.58 7.91
N MET A 292 18.28 8.11 6.80
CA MET A 292 17.79 7.30 5.69
C MET A 292 18.88 6.36 5.13
N ALA A 293 20.10 6.87 4.93
CA ALA A 293 21.21 6.05 4.46
C ALA A 293 21.63 4.97 5.48
N GLN A 294 21.44 5.19 6.78
CA GLN A 294 21.67 4.18 7.82
C GLN A 294 20.60 3.10 7.80
N ASP A 295 19.33 3.49 7.66
CA ASP A 295 18.20 2.56 7.57
C ASP A 295 18.31 1.65 6.34
N ILE A 296 18.75 2.18 5.18
CA ILE A 296 19.04 1.38 3.98
C ILE A 296 20.15 0.36 4.25
N LYS A 297 21.25 0.77 4.89
CA LYS A 297 22.35 -0.15 5.23
C LYS A 297 21.89 -1.25 6.18
N HIS A 298 21.08 -0.91 7.18
CA HIS A 298 20.50 -1.89 8.09
C HIS A 298 19.65 -2.91 7.34
N PHE A 299 18.73 -2.45 6.48
CA PHE A 299 17.89 -3.32 5.66
C PHE A 299 18.70 -4.30 4.81
N VAL A 300 19.71 -3.80 4.09
CA VAL A 300 20.57 -4.62 3.22
C VAL A 300 21.30 -5.72 4.00
N VAL A 301 21.70 -5.45 5.25
CA VAL A 301 22.37 -6.44 6.11
C VAL A 301 21.40 -7.50 6.60
N GLU A 302 20.17 -7.13 6.99
CA GLU A 302 19.25 -8.02 7.69
C GLU A 302 18.28 -8.78 6.78
N ILE A 303 17.99 -8.29 5.58
CA ILE A 303 16.95 -8.86 4.70
C ILE A 303 17.12 -10.36 4.42
N ASN A 304 18.37 -10.80 4.19
CA ASN A 304 18.65 -12.21 3.94
C ASN A 304 18.40 -13.07 5.18
N ASN A 305 18.67 -12.57 6.39
CA ASN A 305 18.37 -13.28 7.62
C ASN A 305 16.86 -13.49 7.78
N LYS A 306 16.06 -12.44 7.53
CA LYS A 306 14.59 -12.51 7.57
C LYS A 306 14.04 -13.52 6.57
N PHE A 307 14.58 -13.57 5.35
CA PHE A 307 14.22 -14.60 4.36
C PHE A 307 14.55 -16.02 4.82
N GLN A 308 15.75 -16.24 5.36
CA GLN A 308 16.15 -17.57 5.82
C GLN A 308 15.30 -18.03 7.00
N GLN A 309 14.96 -17.13 7.94
CA GLN A 309 14.08 -17.44 9.06
C GLN A 309 12.72 -17.96 8.60
N TRP A 310 12.06 -17.25 7.67
CA TRP A 310 10.76 -17.67 7.15
C TRP A 310 10.83 -18.97 6.33
N LYS A 311 11.85 -19.13 5.48
CA LYS A 311 12.05 -20.36 4.70
C LYS A 311 12.28 -21.57 5.61
N GLN A 312 13.12 -21.43 6.64
CA GLN A 312 13.38 -22.50 7.60
C GLN A 312 12.13 -22.83 8.42
N HIS A 313 11.37 -21.82 8.85
CA HIS A 313 10.11 -22.03 9.57
C HIS A 313 9.11 -22.84 8.75
N LEU A 314 8.85 -22.44 7.50
CA LEU A 314 7.91 -23.13 6.62
C LEU A 314 8.39 -24.54 6.26
N GLN A 315 9.68 -24.72 6.02
CA GLN A 315 10.27 -26.05 5.79
C GLN A 315 10.08 -26.96 7.01
N GLN A 316 10.29 -26.45 8.23
CA GLN A 316 10.08 -27.24 9.46
C GLN A 316 8.61 -27.63 9.63
N MET A 317 7.66 -26.77 9.27
CA MET A 317 6.24 -27.12 9.30
C MET A 317 5.91 -28.22 8.30
N GLU A 318 6.44 -28.12 7.08
CA GLU A 318 6.29 -29.13 6.02
C GLU A 318 6.89 -30.49 6.46
N GLU A 319 8.11 -30.51 7.00
CA GLU A 319 8.79 -31.71 7.51
C GLU A 319 8.03 -32.37 8.67
N GLN A 320 7.30 -31.59 9.47
CA GLN A 320 6.43 -32.06 10.54
C GLN A 320 5.05 -32.52 10.06
N GLY A 321 4.73 -32.36 8.77
CA GLY A 321 3.42 -32.64 8.21
C GLY A 321 2.32 -31.69 8.72
N LYS A 322 2.69 -30.50 9.19
CA LYS A 322 1.75 -29.48 9.68
C LYS A 322 1.12 -28.72 8.52
N ARG A 323 -0.15 -28.39 8.66
CA ARG A 323 -0.93 -27.61 7.71
C ARG A 323 -0.81 -26.12 8.02
N VAL A 324 -0.28 -25.37 7.06
CA VAL A 324 -0.10 -23.92 7.16
C VAL A 324 -0.99 -23.23 6.13
N VAL A 325 -1.71 -22.19 6.56
CA VAL A 325 -2.47 -21.30 5.68
C VAL A 325 -2.02 -19.85 5.89
N VAL A 326 -2.21 -19.02 4.88
CA VAL A 326 -2.02 -17.56 4.99
C VAL A 326 -3.38 -16.88 5.07
N TRP A 327 -3.53 -15.93 5.98
CA TRP A 327 -4.71 -15.09 6.11
C TRP A 327 -4.47 -13.67 5.60
N GLY A 328 -5.37 -13.24 4.72
CA GLY A 328 -5.32 -12.02 3.94
C GLY A 328 -4.69 -12.30 2.58
N SER A 329 -5.46 -12.16 1.49
CA SER A 329 -4.99 -12.46 0.13
C SER A 329 -4.48 -11.23 -0.62
N GLY A 330 -4.29 -10.10 0.07
CA GLY A 330 -3.84 -8.82 -0.53
C GLY A 330 -2.37 -8.82 -0.94
N SER A 331 -1.85 -7.65 -1.33
CA SER A 331 -0.51 -7.51 -1.89
C SER A 331 0.62 -8.05 -1.02
N LYS A 332 0.52 -7.91 0.31
CA LYS A 332 1.48 -8.50 1.26
C LYS A 332 1.59 -10.02 1.14
N CYS A 333 0.47 -10.70 0.92
CA CYS A 333 0.44 -12.15 0.71
C CYS A 333 1.15 -12.53 -0.60
N VAL A 334 0.87 -11.80 -1.67
CA VAL A 334 1.51 -12.03 -2.97
C VAL A 334 3.02 -11.84 -2.83
N ALA A 335 3.46 -10.73 -2.24
CA ALA A 335 4.88 -10.46 -1.97
C ALA A 335 5.53 -11.56 -1.14
N PHE A 336 4.90 -11.98 -0.03
CA PHE A 336 5.40 -13.04 0.84
C PHE A 336 5.63 -14.35 0.06
N LEU A 337 4.63 -14.79 -0.68
CA LEU A 337 4.65 -16.06 -1.41
C LEU A 337 5.63 -16.03 -2.60
N THR A 338 5.71 -14.92 -3.33
CA THR A 338 6.58 -14.81 -4.51
C THR A 338 8.04 -14.60 -4.14
N THR A 339 8.31 -13.76 -3.13
CA THR A 339 9.67 -13.45 -2.70
C THR A 339 10.35 -14.64 -2.03
N LEU A 340 9.59 -15.40 -1.24
CA LEU A 340 10.13 -16.60 -0.57
C LEU A 340 10.06 -17.86 -1.44
N ASP A 341 9.32 -17.86 -2.54
CA ASP A 341 9.01 -19.05 -3.37
C ASP A 341 8.38 -20.19 -2.55
N THR A 342 7.40 -19.86 -1.69
CA THR A 342 6.83 -20.76 -0.68
C THR A 342 5.47 -21.35 -1.06
N LYS A 343 5.18 -21.39 -2.37
CA LYS A 343 3.89 -21.82 -2.91
C LYS A 343 3.54 -23.27 -2.62
N ALA A 344 4.57 -24.12 -2.46
CA ALA A 344 4.39 -25.53 -2.15
C ALA A 344 4.07 -25.77 -0.67
N GLN A 345 4.58 -24.92 0.22
CA GLN A 345 4.41 -25.04 1.67
C GLN A 345 3.08 -24.44 2.16
N VAL A 346 2.57 -23.41 1.49
CA VAL A 346 1.28 -22.79 1.81
C VAL A 346 0.25 -23.31 0.83
N GLN A 347 -0.70 -24.13 1.29
CA GLN A 347 -1.66 -24.76 0.36
C GLN A 347 -2.84 -23.83 0.03
N TYR A 348 -3.32 -23.08 1.02
CA TYR A 348 -4.52 -22.27 0.91
C TYR A 348 -4.31 -20.87 1.48
N ILE A 349 -5.03 -19.93 0.89
CA ILE A 349 -5.11 -18.55 1.33
C ILE A 349 -6.53 -18.28 1.76
N VAL A 350 -6.70 -17.62 2.89
CA VAL A 350 -8.01 -17.28 3.45
C VAL A 350 -8.17 -15.78 3.43
N ASP A 351 -9.36 -15.30 3.07
CA ASP A 351 -9.68 -13.88 3.10
C ASP A 351 -11.10 -13.67 3.63
N ILE A 352 -11.32 -12.59 4.38
CA ILE A 352 -12.64 -12.26 4.91
C ILE A 352 -13.55 -11.61 3.86
N ASN A 353 -12.96 -11.02 2.81
CA ASN A 353 -13.72 -10.35 1.77
C ASN A 353 -14.39 -11.38 0.84
N PRO A 354 -15.73 -11.50 0.85
CA PRO A 354 -16.45 -12.50 0.06
C PRO A 354 -16.31 -12.31 -1.46
N HIS A 355 -15.96 -11.10 -1.92
CA HIS A 355 -15.75 -10.84 -3.34
C HIS A 355 -14.46 -11.49 -3.89
N ARG A 356 -13.58 -11.96 -2.99
CA ARG A 356 -12.32 -12.63 -3.34
C ARG A 356 -12.44 -14.15 -3.34
N HIS A 357 -13.49 -14.73 -2.75
CA HIS A 357 -13.63 -16.18 -2.59
C HIS A 357 -13.77 -16.89 -3.94
N GLY A 358 -13.11 -18.05 -4.07
CA GLY A 358 -13.10 -18.86 -5.30
C GLY A 358 -12.32 -18.21 -6.47
N LYS A 359 -11.56 -17.16 -6.19
CA LYS A 359 -10.65 -16.51 -7.14
C LYS A 359 -9.21 -16.95 -6.88
N PHE A 360 -8.32 -16.66 -7.82
CA PHE A 360 -6.93 -17.09 -7.78
C PHE A 360 -5.98 -15.91 -7.71
N ILE A 361 -4.90 -16.05 -6.94
CA ILE A 361 -3.87 -15.02 -6.81
C ILE A 361 -2.99 -14.95 -8.07
N PRO A 362 -2.84 -13.77 -8.70
CA PRO A 362 -1.98 -13.59 -9.87
C PRO A 362 -0.52 -14.02 -9.62
N GLY A 363 0.05 -14.70 -10.61
CA GLY A 363 1.38 -15.32 -10.66
C GLY A 363 1.64 -16.45 -9.65
N VAL A 364 0.71 -16.73 -8.75
CA VAL A 364 0.81 -17.81 -7.75
C VAL A 364 -0.16 -18.95 -8.04
N GLY A 365 -1.38 -18.65 -8.51
CA GLY A 365 -2.38 -19.66 -8.85
C GLY A 365 -3.01 -20.36 -7.65
N GLN A 366 -2.81 -19.85 -6.43
CA GLN A 366 -3.49 -20.33 -5.22
C GLN A 366 -4.90 -19.77 -5.15
N GLU A 367 -5.85 -20.63 -4.79
CA GLU A 367 -7.25 -20.26 -4.60
C GLU A 367 -7.44 -19.55 -3.25
N ILE A 368 -8.32 -18.54 -3.26
CA ILE A 368 -8.72 -17.78 -2.08
C ILE A 368 -9.99 -18.42 -1.51
N MET A 369 -9.86 -18.95 -0.30
CA MET A 369 -10.91 -19.65 0.44
C MET A 369 -11.63 -18.70 1.40
N SER A 370 -12.88 -19.02 1.73
CA SER A 370 -13.60 -18.34 2.82
C SER A 370 -13.08 -18.80 4.20
N PRO A 371 -13.27 -18.02 5.27
CA PRO A 371 -12.89 -18.44 6.62
C PRO A 371 -13.58 -19.73 7.07
N GLU A 372 -14.81 -19.99 6.61
CA GLU A 372 -15.60 -21.18 6.96
C GLU A 372 -14.93 -22.49 6.55
N PHE A 373 -14.14 -22.47 5.46
CA PHE A 373 -13.36 -23.62 5.01
C PHE A 373 -12.45 -24.18 6.13
N LEU A 374 -11.97 -23.31 7.03
CA LEU A 374 -11.06 -23.70 8.11
C LEU A 374 -11.72 -24.58 9.18
N LYS A 375 -13.06 -24.60 9.28
CA LYS A 375 -13.77 -25.49 10.22
C LYS A 375 -13.51 -26.96 9.93
N GLU A 376 -13.45 -27.31 8.65
CA GLU A 376 -13.14 -28.66 8.18
C GLU A 376 -11.62 -28.84 8.03
N TYR A 377 -10.93 -27.84 7.47
CA TYR A 377 -9.50 -27.97 7.20
C TYR A 377 -8.64 -27.99 8.47
N GLN A 378 -9.02 -27.28 9.55
CA GLN A 378 -8.32 -27.25 10.85
C GLN A 378 -6.79 -27.09 10.72
N PRO A 379 -6.28 -25.96 10.20
CA PRO A 379 -4.84 -25.76 10.01
C PRO A 379 -4.10 -25.77 11.34
N ASP A 380 -2.87 -26.27 11.36
CA ASP A 380 -2.02 -26.21 12.54
C ASP A 380 -1.54 -24.78 12.81
N GLN A 381 -1.35 -23.99 11.75
CA GLN A 381 -0.92 -22.60 11.85
C GLN A 381 -1.58 -21.69 10.80
N VAL A 382 -1.91 -20.47 11.21
CA VAL A 382 -2.39 -19.37 10.37
C VAL A 382 -1.36 -18.25 10.40
N ILE A 383 -0.73 -17.96 9.26
CA ILE A 383 0.17 -16.82 9.10
C ILE A 383 -0.66 -15.60 8.71
N VAL A 384 -0.64 -14.57 9.54
CA VAL A 384 -1.38 -13.33 9.34
C VAL A 384 -0.44 -12.28 8.74
N MET A 385 -0.82 -11.76 7.57
CA MET A 385 0.03 -10.82 6.82
C MET A 385 0.19 -9.44 7.47
N ASN A 386 -0.58 -9.15 8.52
CA ASN A 386 -0.44 -7.91 9.27
C ASN A 386 -0.88 -8.12 10.72
N ARG A 387 0.06 -7.90 11.65
CA ARG A 387 -0.12 -8.17 13.09
C ARG A 387 -1.31 -7.46 13.72
N ILE A 388 -1.74 -6.32 13.18
CA ILE A 388 -2.88 -5.57 13.70
C ILE A 388 -4.18 -6.38 13.65
N TYR A 389 -4.29 -7.32 12.71
CA TYR A 389 -5.47 -8.18 12.53
C TYR A 389 -5.43 -9.44 13.38
N CYS A 390 -4.32 -9.77 14.05
CA CYS A 390 -4.19 -11.04 14.80
C CYS A 390 -5.31 -11.22 15.84
N GLY A 391 -5.67 -10.14 16.56
CA GLY A 391 -6.74 -10.21 17.57
C GLY A 391 -8.11 -10.54 16.95
N GLU A 392 -8.50 -9.81 15.90
CA GLU A 392 -9.76 -10.03 15.19
C GLU A 392 -9.83 -11.43 14.56
N ILE A 393 -8.73 -11.87 13.95
CA ILE A 393 -8.62 -13.18 13.30
C ILE A 393 -8.69 -14.31 14.33
N GLN A 394 -7.96 -14.20 15.44
CA GLN A 394 -8.01 -15.19 16.54
C GLN A 394 -9.44 -15.30 17.09
N GLU A 395 -10.10 -14.17 17.37
CA GLU A 395 -11.50 -14.19 17.84
C GLU A 395 -12.45 -14.87 16.86
N MET A 396 -12.25 -14.67 15.55
CA MET A 396 -13.05 -15.33 14.51
C MET A 396 -12.81 -16.85 14.49
N LEU A 397 -11.54 -17.27 14.53
CA LEU A 397 -11.13 -18.67 14.56
C LEU A 397 -11.69 -19.40 15.79
N ASP A 398 -11.60 -18.78 16.97
CA ASP A 398 -12.12 -19.32 18.22
C ASP A 398 -13.64 -19.54 18.16
N LYS A 399 -14.38 -18.56 17.64
CA LYS A 399 -15.86 -18.66 17.44
C LYS A 399 -16.24 -19.76 16.45
N MET A 400 -15.37 -20.05 15.48
CA MET A 400 -15.56 -21.14 14.53
C MET A 400 -15.14 -22.51 15.06
N GLY A 401 -14.51 -22.58 16.25
CA GLY A 401 -13.97 -23.81 16.81
C GLY A 401 -12.74 -24.32 16.06
N VAL A 402 -11.94 -23.42 15.47
CA VAL A 402 -10.69 -23.76 14.79
C VAL A 402 -9.55 -23.67 15.78
N GLN A 403 -8.90 -24.81 16.08
CA GLN A 403 -7.74 -24.85 16.98
C GLN A 403 -6.46 -24.69 16.15
N THR A 404 -5.84 -23.51 16.21
CA THR A 404 -4.68 -23.19 15.39
C THR A 404 -3.77 -22.17 16.08
N GLU A 405 -2.49 -22.17 15.72
CA GLU A 405 -1.55 -21.13 16.14
C GLU A 405 -1.63 -19.94 15.16
N VAL A 406 -1.92 -18.74 15.66
CA VAL A 406 -1.89 -17.51 14.85
C VAL A 406 -0.54 -16.82 15.01
N ILE A 407 0.19 -16.65 13.91
CA ILE A 407 1.48 -15.93 13.89
C ILE A 407 1.45 -14.77 12.89
N PRO A 408 1.94 -13.58 13.24
CA PRO A 408 2.15 -12.50 12.28
C PRO A 408 3.43 -12.71 11.47
N VAL A 409 3.51 -12.05 10.31
CA VAL A 409 4.73 -11.96 9.48
C VAL A 409 5.83 -11.05 10.07
#